data_AF-W1DQQ5-F1
#
_entry.id   AF-W1DQQ5-F1
#
_cell.length_a   1.000
_cell.length_b   1.000
_cell.length_c   1.000
_cell.angle_alpha   90.00
_cell.angle_beta   90.00
_cell.angle_gamma   90.00
#
_symmetry.space_group_name_H-M   'P 1'
#
loop_
_entity.id
_entity.type
_entity.pdbx_description
1 polymer ?
#
loop_
_entity_poly.entity_id
_entity_poly.type
_entity_poly.pdbx_seq_one_letter_code
_entity_poly.pdbx_strand_id
1 'polypeptide(L)'
;MNLRQQQQQAFDRSGEPLIVGNVSHCPLPPETLAALGPDSPYVVQVYGSGLTGEVYRLRIAGKEYNLKKRRAVAGVANLNGQLSFFK
;
A
#
# COMPACT_ATOMS: atom_id res chain seq x y z
N MET A 1 -11.02 4.24 25.12
CA MET A 1 -10.81 4.15 23.66
C MET A 1 -11.78 5.11 23.00
N ASN A 2 -11.32 6.02 22.13
CA ASN A 2 -12.25 6.95 21.47
C ASN A 2 -13.01 6.26 20.32
N LEU A 3 -14.09 6.90 19.85
CA LEU A 3 -14.92 6.37 18.75
C LEU A 3 -14.09 6.09 17.48
N ARG A 4 -13.15 6.98 17.16
CA ARG A 4 -12.24 6.84 16.02
C ARG A 4 -11.44 5.53 16.09
N GLN A 5 -10.86 5.24 17.25
CA GLN A 5 -10.06 4.03 17.46
C GLN A 5 -10.91 2.76 17.38
N GLN A 6 -12.14 2.80 17.91
CA GLN A 6 -13.08 1.67 17.78
C GLN A 6 -13.44 1.41 16.31
N GLN A 7 -13.70 2.47 15.53
CA GLN A 7 -13.99 2.36 14.10
C GLN A 7 -12.79 1.83 13.31
N GLN A 8 -11.57 2.29 13.60
CA GLN A 8 -10.36 1.77 12.97
C GLN A 8 -10.19 0.28 13.24
N GLN A 9 -10.36 -0.15 14.50
CA GLN A 9 -10.26 -1.57 14.85
C GLN A 9 -11.37 -2.44 14.26
N ALA A 10 -12.57 -1.88 14.07
CA ALA A 10 -13.66 -2.59 13.41
C ALA A 10 -13.38 -2.77 11.92
N PHE A 11 -12.87 -1.71 11.27
CA PHE A 11 -12.43 -1.75 9.88
C PHE A 11 -11.26 -2.73 9.67
N ASP A 12 -10.23 -2.67 10.50
CA ASP A 12 -9.08 -3.59 10.38
C ASP A 12 -9.50 -5.05 10.58
N ARG A 13 -10.50 -5.31 11.44
CA ARG A 13 -11.07 -6.65 11.66
C ARG A 13 -12.00 -7.12 10.54
N SER A 14 -12.62 -6.22 9.78
CA SER A 14 -13.51 -6.65 8.69
C SER A 14 -12.72 -7.28 7.54
N GLY A 15 -11.45 -6.90 7.37
CA GLY A 15 -10.62 -7.35 6.26
C GLY A 15 -11.06 -6.78 4.90
N GLU A 16 -12.07 -5.91 4.89
CA GLU A 16 -12.60 -5.29 3.68
C GLU A 16 -11.60 -4.28 3.12
N PRO A 17 -11.42 -4.23 1.79
CA PRO A 17 -10.55 -3.24 1.19
C PRO A 17 -11.15 -1.84 1.32
N LEU A 18 -10.29 -0.86 1.60
CA LEU A 18 -10.67 0.55 1.46
C LEU A 18 -10.66 0.92 -0.01
N ILE A 19 -11.83 1.08 -0.62
CA ILE A 19 -11.96 1.51 -2.02
C ILE A 19 -12.06 3.03 -2.08
N VAL A 20 -11.09 3.67 -2.75
CA VAL A 20 -11.07 5.11 -2.99
C VAL A 20 -10.79 5.36 -4.47
N GLY A 21 -11.59 6.22 -5.11
CA GLY A 21 -11.44 6.57 -6.51
C GLY A 21 -12.15 5.61 -7.46
N ASN A 22 -11.70 5.57 -8.71
CA ASN A 22 -12.27 4.73 -9.77
C ASN A 22 -11.17 3.93 -10.47
N VAL A 23 -11.43 2.63 -10.68
CA VAL A 23 -10.51 1.70 -11.35
C VAL A 23 -10.13 2.13 -12.76
N SER A 24 -11.02 2.82 -13.48
CA SER A 24 -10.75 3.31 -14.84
C SER A 24 -9.65 4.39 -14.89
N HIS A 25 -9.31 5.00 -13.75
CA HIS A 25 -8.24 5.98 -13.63
C HIS A 25 -6.88 5.35 -13.30
N CYS A 26 -6.82 4.04 -13.05
CA CYS A 26 -5.56 3.35 -12.84
C CYS A 26 -4.77 3.23 -14.15
N PRO A 27 -3.43 3.38 -14.12
CA PRO A 27 -2.61 3.27 -15.33
C PRO A 27 -2.52 1.86 -15.90
N LEU A 28 -2.81 0.85 -15.09
CA LEU A 28 -2.93 -0.57 -15.40
C LEU A 28 -4.02 -1.17 -14.50
N PRO A 29 -4.57 -2.35 -14.81
CA PRO A 29 -5.49 -3.05 -13.92
C PRO A 29 -4.89 -3.22 -12.51
N PRO A 30 -5.66 -3.06 -11.42
CA PRO A 30 -5.16 -3.17 -10.05
C PRO A 30 -4.46 -4.50 -9.75
N GLU A 31 -4.95 -5.61 -10.30
CA GLU A 31 -4.34 -6.94 -10.21
C GLU A 31 -2.96 -6.99 -10.85
N THR A 32 -2.78 -6.32 -11.99
CA THR A 32 -1.48 -6.18 -12.66
C THR A 32 -0.53 -5.34 -11.80
N LEU A 33 -1.01 -4.20 -11.27
CA LEU A 33 -0.23 -3.35 -10.38
C LEU A 33 0.21 -4.10 -9.12
N ALA A 34 -0.68 -4.89 -8.51
CA ALA A 34 -0.38 -5.69 -7.33
C ALA A 34 0.71 -6.74 -7.62
N ALA A 35 0.68 -7.36 -8.80
CA ALA A 35 1.64 -8.37 -9.23
C ALA A 35 3.01 -7.83 -9.66
N LEU A 36 3.17 -6.51 -9.86
CA LEU A 36 4.43 -5.93 -10.34
C LEU A 36 5.61 -6.27 -9.41
N GLY A 37 6.62 -6.90 -9.98
CA GLY A 37 7.93 -7.12 -9.37
C GLY A 37 8.95 -6.07 -9.82
N PRO A 38 10.14 -6.04 -9.19
CA PRO A 38 11.22 -5.11 -9.52
C PRO A 38 11.71 -5.25 -10.96
N ASP A 39 11.62 -6.45 -11.54
CA ASP A 39 12.07 -6.76 -12.90
C ASP A 39 11.06 -6.39 -13.99
N SER A 40 9.91 -5.80 -13.61
CA SER A 40 8.91 -5.37 -14.58
C SER A 40 9.45 -4.27 -15.49
N PRO A 41 9.14 -4.29 -16.80
CA PRO A 41 9.55 -3.23 -17.72
C PRO A 41 8.95 -1.85 -17.38
N TYR A 42 7.90 -1.81 -16.55
CA TYR A 42 7.31 -0.56 -16.09
C TYR A 42 8.06 0.07 -14.93
N VAL A 43 8.92 -0.69 -14.23
CA VAL A 43 9.60 -0.24 -13.02
C VAL A 43 10.90 0.45 -13.40
N VAL A 44 11.01 1.72 -13.03
CA VAL A 44 12.21 2.52 -13.26
C VAL A 44 13.14 2.46 -12.05
N GLN A 45 12.57 2.41 -10.84
CA GLN A 45 13.34 2.40 -9.60
C GLN A 45 12.51 1.81 -8.46
N VAL A 46 13.18 1.12 -7.54
CA VAL A 46 12.57 0.62 -6.29
C VAL A 46 13.21 1.28 -5.09
N TYR A 47 12.38 1.73 -4.16
CA TYR A 47 12.77 2.29 -2.87
C TYR A 47 12.31 1.36 -1.75
N GLY A 48 13.27 0.58 -1.23
CA GLY A 48 13.04 -0.44 -0.21
C GLY A 48 13.41 -0.02 1.21
N SER A 49 13.64 1.26 1.50
CA SER A 49 14.02 1.71 2.86
C SER A 49 12.82 1.96 3.79
N GLY A 50 11.59 1.90 3.27
CA GLY A 50 10.38 2.15 4.04
C GLY A 50 10.06 1.05 5.05
N LEU A 51 9.58 1.45 6.23
CA LEU A 51 9.24 0.51 7.31
C LEU A 51 7.89 -0.18 7.09
N THR A 52 6.93 0.49 6.44
CA THR A 52 5.58 -0.04 6.22
C THR A 52 5.33 -0.58 4.82
N GLY A 53 6.25 -0.31 3.89
CA GLY A 53 6.07 -0.65 2.49
C GLY A 53 7.29 -0.30 1.65
N GLU A 54 7.26 -0.78 0.42
CA GLU A 54 8.22 -0.47 -0.63
C GLU A 54 7.54 0.41 -1.67
N VAL A 55 8.31 1.30 -2.30
CA VAL A 55 7.78 2.20 -3.33
C VAL A 55 8.45 1.89 -4.66
N TYR A 56 7.65 1.69 -5.69
CA TYR A 56 8.08 1.43 -7.05
C TYR A 56 7.77 2.68 -7.86
N ARG A 57 8.80 3.33 -8.43
CA ARG A 57 8.63 4.40 -9.41
C ARG A 57 8.36 3.75 -10.77
N LEU A 58 7.18 3.99 -11.31
CA LEU A 58 6.72 3.40 -12.56
C LEU A 58 6.70 4.44 -13.68
N ARG A 59 6.98 4.00 -14.90
CA ARG A 59 6.73 4.75 -16.13
C ARG A 59 5.81 3.95 -17.05
N ILE A 60 4.60 4.46 -17.28
CA ILE A 60 3.57 3.80 -18.08
C ILE A 60 3.01 4.83 -19.07
N ALA A 61 3.04 4.51 -20.37
CA ALA A 61 2.57 5.41 -21.44
C ALA A 61 3.15 6.84 -21.34
N GLY A 62 4.44 6.96 -20.97
CA GLY A 62 5.13 8.25 -20.82
C GLY A 62 4.79 9.03 -19.54
N LYS A 63 3.93 8.51 -18.66
CA LYS A 63 3.58 9.12 -17.37
C LYS A 63 4.27 8.43 -16.21
N GLU A 64 4.60 9.21 -15.18
CA GLU A 64 5.25 8.74 -13.95
C GLU A 64 4.21 8.44 -12.86
N TYR A 65 4.38 7.32 -12.17
CA TYR A 65 3.54 6.90 -11.05
C TYR A 65 4.37 6.39 -9.89
N ASN A 66 3.82 6.46 -8.67
CA ASN A 66 4.38 5.79 -7.51
C ASN A 66 3.41 4.70 -7.04
N LEU A 67 3.87 3.45 -7.09
CA LEU A 67 3.14 2.32 -6.53
C LEU A 67 3.75 1.98 -5.17
N LYS A 68 2.98 2.16 -4.10
CA LYS A 68 3.37 1.74 -2.76
C LYS A 68 2.80 0.37 -2.47
N LYS A 69 3.69 -0.61 -2.22
CA LYS A 69 3.32 -1.98 -1.84
C LYS A 69 3.56 -2.16 -0.36
N ARG A 70 2.54 -2.67 0.35
CA ARG A 70 2.66 -3.11 1.74
C ARG A 70 3.74 -4.21 1.84
N ARG A 71 4.58 -4.16 2.89
CA ARG A 71 5.42 -5.31 3.24
C ARG A 71 4.58 -6.44 3.83
N ALA A 72 5.00 -7.69 3.64
CA ALA A 72 4.41 -8.83 4.33
C ALA A 72 4.44 -8.63 5.86
N VAL A 73 5.57 -8.13 6.37
CA VAL A 73 5.79 -7.76 7.76
C VAL A 73 6.24 -6.30 7.83
N ALA A 74 5.53 -5.47 8.58
CA ALA A 74 5.93 -4.09 8.81
C ALA A 74 7.16 -4.04 9.74
N GLY A 75 8.15 -3.22 9.41
CA GLY A 75 9.29 -2.91 10.27
C GLY A 75 8.96 -1.98 11.44
N VAL A 76 7.68 -1.65 11.65
CA VAL A 76 7.18 -0.95 12.82
C VAL A 76 6.10 -1.81 13.47
N ALA A 77 6.34 -2.21 14.70
CA ALA A 77 5.37 -2.82 15.58
C ALA A 77 5.21 -1.92 16.81
N ASN A 78 3.97 -1.58 17.18
CA ASN A 78 3.71 -0.98 18.48
C ASN A 78 3.90 -2.06 19.58
N LEU A 79 3.86 -1.67 20.86
CA LEU A 79 3.97 -2.59 22.02
C LEU A 79 3.03 -3.81 21.97
N ASN A 80 1.92 -3.71 21.25
CA ASN A 80 0.95 -4.79 21.04
C ASN A 80 1.01 -5.43 19.64
N GLY A 81 1.94 -5.02 18.77
CA GLY A 81 2.19 -5.57 17.44
C GLY A 81 1.08 -5.41 16.38
N GLN A 82 -0.10 -4.88 16.75
CA GLN A 82 -1.29 -4.93 15.89
C GLN A 82 -1.49 -3.72 14.99
N LEU A 83 -1.13 -2.52 15.44
CA LEU A 83 -1.32 -1.27 14.70
C LEU A 83 0.00 -0.50 14.68
N SER A 84 0.30 0.25 13.61
CA SER A 84 1.56 1.00 13.50
C SER A 84 1.51 2.40 14.13
N PHE A 85 0.32 2.94 14.41
CA PHE A 85 0.16 4.28 15.02
C PHE A 85 -1.10 4.33 15.89
N PHE A 86 -0.94 4.61 17.18
CA PHE A 86 -2.02 5.13 18.01
C PHE A 86 -1.96 6.66 17.92
N LYS A 87 -2.95 7.28 17.27
CA LYS A 87 -3.26 8.70 17.47
C LYS A 87 -4.64 8.83 18.09
#